data_AF-A0A662BS48-F1
#
_entry.id   AF-A0A662BS48-F1
#
_cell.length_a   1.000
_cell.length_b   1.000
_cell.length_c   1.000
_cell.angle_alpha   90.00
_cell.angle_beta   90.00
_cell.angle_gamma   90.00
#
_symmetry.space_group_name_H-M   'P 1'
#
loop_
_entity.id
_entity.type
_entity.pdbx_description
1 polymer ?
#
loop_
_entity_poly.entity_id
_entity_poly.type
_entity_poly.pdbx_seq_one_letter_code
_entity_poly.pdbx_strand_id
1 'polypeptide(L)'
;MYIDINMYNNYLDVFGKQFVSPLANFGLKTYKYFLEDSTFINNKWCYNITYKPRRKQERTFSGNFWVNDSTWAVVKINARISKDANINYVKDLILEHEFDLFFDTVWFKTKDKLLVDINLMDKAQGFFGRKLTTYKNLNIDRPDTAHFFSSNQLNEAVIIDTVPDNDLSYWNSVRPEKLSEKEEQIYEMVDSVKNVPIFRTFTDLIYLLAYGYYTHNNFEYGPYFKTYSFNPIEGSRFRVGGRTSNAFSTNLMLYGHLAYGTKDNDFKYGLGALYM
;
A
#
# COMPACT_ATOMS: atom_id res chain seq x y z
N MET A 1 0.54 0.52 1.06
CA MET A 1 1.90 1.12 1.05
C MET A 1 2.42 1.09 -0.39
N TYR A 2 2.42 2.23 -1.08
CA TYR A 2 2.98 2.32 -2.43
C TYR A 2 4.39 2.90 -2.34
N ILE A 3 5.37 2.01 -2.18
CA ILE A 3 6.77 2.30 -2.43
C ILE A 3 7.10 1.54 -3.71
N ASP A 4 7.39 2.26 -4.79
CA ASP A 4 7.91 1.68 -6.04
C ASP A 4 9.40 2.02 -6.13
N ILE A 5 10.23 0.98 -6.11
CA ILE A 5 11.68 1.11 -6.17
C ILE A 5 12.15 0.55 -7.51
N ASN A 6 12.88 1.38 -8.26
CA ASN A 6 13.53 0.97 -9.49
C ASN A 6 15.05 0.99 -9.30
N MET A 7 15.66 -0.20 -9.24
CA MET A 7 17.11 -0.37 -9.04
C MET A 7 17.96 0.28 -10.14
N TYR A 8 17.41 0.51 -11.33
CA TYR A 8 18.13 1.20 -12.41
C TYR A 8 18.29 2.70 -12.17
N ASN A 9 17.53 3.29 -11.23
CA ASN A 9 17.73 4.69 -10.86
C ASN A 9 19.04 4.85 -10.06
N ASN A 10 19.76 5.95 -10.28
CA ASN A 10 20.99 6.24 -9.53
C ASN A 10 20.77 6.35 -8.02
N TYR A 11 19.63 6.90 -7.61
CA TYR A 11 19.21 7.04 -6.23
C TYR A 11 17.84 6.39 -6.03
N LEU A 12 17.70 5.70 -4.90
CA LEU A 12 16.46 5.08 -4.45
C LEU A 12 15.93 5.87 -3.25
N ASP A 13 14.70 6.37 -3.33
CA ASP A 13 14.05 6.98 -2.17
C ASP A 13 13.41 5.89 -1.30
N VAL A 14 13.93 5.77 -0.09
CA VAL A 14 13.47 4.82 0.91
C VAL A 14 13.19 5.61 2.19
N PHE A 15 11.91 5.72 2.55
CA PHE A 15 11.45 6.47 3.73
C PHE A 15 11.96 7.93 3.78
N GLY A 16 11.95 8.63 2.65
CA GLY A 16 12.38 10.03 2.55
C GLY A 16 13.90 10.22 2.63
N LYS A 17 14.66 9.14 2.43
CA LYS A 17 16.12 9.14 2.39
C LYS A 17 16.59 8.53 1.08
N GLN A 18 17.52 9.22 0.42
CA GLN A 18 18.14 8.71 -0.79
C GLN A 18 19.27 7.73 -0.47
N PHE A 19 19.19 6.56 -1.09
CA PHE A 19 20.22 5.54 -1.10
C PHE A 19 20.84 5.45 -2.48
N VAL A 20 22.16 5.26 -2.57
CA VAL A 20 22.82 5.06 -3.86
C VAL A 20 22.49 3.66 -4.36
N SER A 21 21.99 3.52 -5.59
CA SER A 21 21.78 2.20 -6.18
C SER A 21 23.12 1.51 -6.49
N PRO A 22 23.24 0.18 -6.31
CA PRO A 22 24.39 -0.58 -6.80
C PRO A 22 24.49 -0.61 -8.34
N LEU A 23 23.46 -0.19 -9.07
CA LEU A 23 23.45 -0.05 -10.53
C LEU A 23 23.64 1.41 -10.98
N ALA A 24 23.90 2.33 -10.06
CA ALA A 24 24.12 3.73 -10.39
C ALA A 24 25.32 3.89 -11.34
N ASN A 25 25.29 4.92 -12.19
CA ASN A 25 26.39 5.23 -13.13
C ASN A 25 27.74 5.45 -12.42
N PHE A 26 27.71 5.84 -11.14
CA PHE A 26 28.88 6.03 -10.28
C PHE A 26 29.06 4.88 -9.25
N GLY A 27 28.40 3.73 -9.47
CA GLY A 27 28.41 2.59 -8.57
C GLY A 27 29.82 2.10 -8.22
N LEU A 28 30.77 2.09 -9.17
CA LEU A 28 32.17 1.70 -8.92
C LEU A 28 32.90 2.59 -7.90
N LYS A 29 32.46 3.84 -7.72
CA LYS A 29 32.99 4.77 -6.70
C LYS A 29 32.37 4.55 -5.32
N THR A 30 31.16 3.98 -5.26
CA THR A 30 30.39 3.74 -4.03
C THR A 30 30.55 2.33 -3.49
N TYR A 31 30.67 1.34 -4.39
CA TYR A 31 30.68 -0.10 -4.09
C TYR A 31 31.96 -0.78 -4.56
N LYS A 32 32.31 -1.88 -3.88
CA LYS A 32 33.23 -2.90 -4.36
C LYS A 32 32.41 -4.04 -4.97
N TYR A 33 32.73 -4.44 -6.19
CA TYR A 33 32.06 -5.52 -6.90
C TYR A 33 33.00 -6.72 -7.01
N PHE A 34 32.45 -7.90 -6.85
CA PHE A 34 33.16 -9.18 -6.93
C PHE A 34 32.36 -10.09 -7.85
N LEU A 35 32.99 -10.55 -8.93
CA LEU A 35 32.43 -11.62 -9.75
C LEU A 35 32.57 -12.92 -8.96
N GLU A 36 31.45 -13.54 -8.59
CA GLU A 36 31.45 -14.74 -7.76
C GLU A 36 31.34 -16.01 -8.59
N ASP A 37 30.42 -16.04 -9.55
CA ASP A 37 30.11 -17.24 -10.32
C ASP A 37 29.40 -16.87 -11.65
N SER A 38 29.17 -17.88 -12.49
CA SER A 38 28.35 -17.79 -13.70
C SER A 38 27.52 -19.06 -13.90
N THR A 39 26.24 -18.92 -14.24
CA THR A 39 25.39 -20.07 -14.57
C THR A 39 24.24 -19.67 -15.50
N PHE A 40 23.50 -20.66 -15.98
CA PHE A 40 22.26 -20.43 -16.72
C PHE A 40 21.10 -20.10 -15.77
N ILE A 41 20.41 -18.99 -16.05
CA ILE A 41 19.13 -18.61 -15.42
C ILE A 41 18.12 -18.42 -16.54
N ASN A 42 16.99 -19.14 -16.48
CA ASN A 42 15.93 -19.09 -17.51
C ASN A 42 16.49 -19.25 -18.93
N ASN A 43 17.37 -20.26 -19.11
CA ASN A 43 18.03 -20.59 -20.38
C ASN A 43 18.99 -19.51 -20.92
N LYS A 44 19.47 -18.58 -20.08
CA LYS A 44 20.40 -17.51 -20.45
C LYS A 44 21.64 -17.54 -19.56
N TRP A 45 22.82 -17.39 -20.15
CA TRP A 45 24.06 -17.33 -19.38
C TRP A 45 24.11 -16.03 -18.59
N CYS A 46 24.41 -16.12 -17.30
CA CYS A 46 24.38 -14.99 -16.37
C CYS A 46 25.59 -15.01 -15.45
N TYR A 47 26.08 -13.83 -15.09
CA TYR A 47 27.14 -13.61 -14.11
C TYR A 47 26.56 -13.17 -12.77
N ASN A 48 26.97 -13.79 -11.68
CA ASN A 48 26.66 -13.36 -10.32
C ASN A 48 27.72 -12.38 -9.83
N ILE A 49 27.28 -11.17 -9.51
CA ILE A 49 28.14 -10.11 -9.01
C ILE A 49 27.66 -9.70 -7.63
N THR A 50 28.49 -9.92 -6.62
CA THR A 50 28.26 -9.41 -5.27
C THR A 50 28.81 -8.01 -5.13
N TYR A 51 28.08 -7.15 -4.43
CA TYR A 51 28.47 -5.78 -4.17
C TYR A 51 28.40 -5.44 -2.68
N LYS A 52 29.38 -4.67 -2.21
CA LYS A 52 29.46 -4.18 -0.82
C LYS A 52 29.87 -2.71 -0.80
N PRO A 53 29.35 -1.89 0.13
CA PRO A 53 29.73 -0.49 0.23
C PRO A 53 31.24 -0.33 0.46
N ARG A 54 31.83 0.70 -0.14
CA ARG A 54 33.24 1.06 0.11
C ARG A 54 33.43 1.73 1.46
N ARG A 55 32.42 2.45 1.94
CA ARG A 55 32.46 3.24 3.18
C ARG A 55 31.34 2.80 4.12
N LYS A 56 31.63 2.80 5.41
CA LYS A 56 30.60 2.60 6.45
C LYS A 56 29.74 3.86 6.57
N GLN A 57 28.54 3.71 7.13
CA GLN A 57 27.59 4.80 7.39
C GLN A 57 27.07 5.56 6.16
N GLU A 58 27.47 5.17 4.95
CA GLU A 58 26.90 5.68 3.71
C GLU A 58 25.56 4.98 3.44
N ARG A 59 24.56 5.74 2.98
CA ARG A 59 23.22 5.20 2.66
C ARG A 59 23.31 4.35 1.38
N THR A 60 23.62 3.08 1.60
CA THR A 60 24.01 2.13 0.57
C THR A 60 23.50 0.74 0.90
N PHE A 61 23.51 -0.15 -0.09
CA PHE A 61 23.05 -1.53 0.05
C PHE A 61 24.21 -2.52 0.03
N SER A 62 23.95 -3.74 0.46
CA SER A 62 24.81 -4.89 0.26
C SER A 62 23.98 -6.03 -0.28
N GLY A 63 24.57 -6.85 -1.15
CA GLY A 63 23.87 -7.96 -1.77
C GLY A 63 24.56 -8.40 -3.03
N ASN A 64 23.77 -8.94 -3.96
CA ASN A 64 24.26 -9.43 -5.24
C ASN A 64 23.23 -9.23 -6.33
N PHE A 65 23.68 -9.26 -7.58
CA PHE A 65 22.81 -9.30 -8.73
C PHE A 65 23.35 -10.25 -9.81
N TRP A 66 22.43 -10.78 -10.59
CA TRP A 66 22.69 -11.58 -11.77
C TRP A 66 22.50 -10.71 -13.00
N VAL A 67 23.48 -10.69 -13.89
CA VAL A 67 23.42 -9.96 -15.16
C VAL A 67 23.56 -10.94 -16.31
N ASN A 68 22.68 -10.80 -17.31
CA ASN A 68 22.78 -11.58 -18.53
C ASN A 68 24.02 -11.17 -19.35
N ASP A 69 24.74 -12.16 -19.86
CA ASP A 69 25.99 -11.99 -20.61
C ASP A 69 25.86 -11.15 -21.89
N SER A 70 24.77 -11.34 -22.62
CA SER A 70 24.57 -10.79 -23.97
C SER A 70 23.96 -9.40 -23.94
N THR A 71 22.98 -9.17 -23.05
CA THR A 71 22.22 -7.91 -22.98
C THR A 71 22.68 -6.98 -21.86
N TRP A 72 23.49 -7.47 -20.92
CA TRP A 72 23.90 -6.76 -19.70
C TRP A 72 22.74 -6.34 -18.78
N ALA A 73 21.53 -6.82 -19.05
CA ALA A 73 20.37 -6.57 -18.21
C ALA A 73 20.48 -7.36 -16.90
N VAL A 74 20.02 -6.74 -15.82
CA VAL A 74 19.87 -7.41 -14.53
C VAL A 74 18.70 -8.36 -14.61
N VAL A 75 18.95 -9.65 -14.35
CA VAL A 75 17.96 -10.73 -14.29
C VAL A 75 17.39 -10.86 -12.88
N LYS A 76 18.24 -10.67 -11.87
CA LYS A 76 17.84 -10.72 -10.47
C LYS A 76 18.74 -9.81 -9.66
N ILE A 77 18.18 -9.08 -8.70
CA ILE A 77 18.97 -8.26 -7.77
C ILE A 77 18.41 -8.38 -6.36
N ASN A 78 19.28 -8.72 -5.42
CA ASN A 78 19.01 -8.71 -3.99
C ASN A 78 19.78 -7.53 -3.39
N ALA A 79 19.09 -6.69 -2.63
CA ALA A 79 19.67 -5.54 -1.95
C ALA A 79 19.17 -5.48 -0.51
N ARG A 80 20.09 -5.45 0.44
CA ARG A 80 19.80 -5.23 1.86
C ARG A 80 20.49 -3.97 2.31
N ILE A 81 19.80 -3.09 3.05
CA ILE A 81 20.45 -1.89 3.58
C ILE A 81 21.67 -2.29 4.41
N SER A 82 22.73 -1.50 4.31
CA SER A 82 23.92 -1.71 5.13
C SER A 82 23.54 -1.57 6.60
N LYS A 83 24.02 -2.45 7.48
CA LYS A 83 23.71 -2.40 8.92
C LYS A 83 24.07 -1.06 9.57
N ASP A 84 25.06 -0.38 9.02
CA ASP A 84 25.55 0.92 9.50
C ASP A 84 24.80 2.11 8.86
N ALA A 85 23.87 1.86 7.93
CA ALA A 85 23.09 2.92 7.28
C ALA A 85 22.05 3.48 8.24
N ASN A 86 22.23 4.73 8.65
CA ASN A 86 21.34 5.38 9.60
C ASN A 86 20.02 5.82 8.92
N ILE A 87 18.94 5.07 9.17
CA ILE A 87 17.56 5.44 8.87
C ILE A 87 16.78 5.44 10.17
N ASN A 88 16.02 6.50 10.42
CA ASN A 88 15.15 6.55 11.58
C ASN A 88 14.11 5.43 11.49
N TYR A 89 13.95 4.69 12.60
CA TYR A 89 12.92 3.68 12.81
C TYR A 89 12.99 2.45 11.89
N VAL A 90 13.91 2.37 10.93
CA VAL A 90 14.09 1.20 10.04
C VAL A 90 15.36 0.48 10.44
N LYS A 91 15.20 -0.75 10.94
CA LYS A 91 16.30 -1.61 11.37
C LYS A 91 16.87 -2.43 10.22
N ASP A 92 16.00 -2.86 9.30
CA ASP A 92 16.40 -3.65 8.15
C ASP A 92 15.44 -3.42 6.99
N LEU A 93 15.97 -3.53 5.78
CA LEU A 93 15.23 -3.38 4.54
C LEU A 93 15.87 -4.31 3.51
N ILE A 94 15.07 -5.23 2.98
CA ILE A 94 15.48 -6.17 1.95
C ILE A 94 14.59 -5.96 0.73
N LEU A 95 15.23 -5.82 -0.42
CA LEU A 95 14.62 -5.67 -1.74
C LEU A 95 15.10 -6.83 -2.61
N GLU A 96 14.19 -7.54 -3.24
CA GLU A 96 14.49 -8.55 -4.24
C GLU A 96 13.67 -8.24 -5.50
N HIS A 97 14.34 -7.96 -6.61
CA HIS A 97 13.67 -7.82 -7.90
C HIS A 97 14.11 -8.93 -8.85
N GLU A 98 13.16 -9.49 -9.59
CA GLU A 98 13.41 -10.42 -10.70
C GLU A 98 12.89 -9.78 -11.99
N PHE A 99 13.64 -9.96 -13.06
CA PHE A 99 13.33 -9.45 -14.39
C PHE A 99 13.37 -10.61 -15.38
N ASP A 100 12.40 -10.61 -16.28
CA ASP A 100 12.38 -11.53 -17.42
C ASP A 100 12.34 -10.77 -18.74
N LEU A 101 12.82 -11.43 -19.79
CA LEU A 101 12.76 -10.89 -21.15
C LEU A 101 11.43 -11.27 -21.77
N PHE A 102 10.74 -10.29 -22.31
CA PHE A 102 9.52 -10.43 -23.08
C PHE A 102 9.77 -9.98 -24.51
N PHE A 103 9.10 -10.64 -25.46
CA PHE A 103 9.17 -10.32 -26.89
C PHE A 103 10.61 -10.25 -27.42
N ASP A 104 11.51 -11.05 -26.85
CA ASP A 104 12.96 -11.10 -27.13
C ASP A 104 13.71 -9.76 -27.04
N THR A 105 13.08 -8.69 -26.54
CA THR A 105 13.60 -7.32 -26.62
C THR A 105 13.46 -6.51 -25.34
N VAL A 106 12.46 -6.80 -24.50
CA VAL A 106 12.12 -5.97 -23.33
C VAL A 106 12.34 -6.74 -22.04
N TRP A 107 13.31 -6.31 -21.23
CA TRP A 107 13.45 -6.79 -19.85
C TRP A 107 12.46 -6.06 -18.94
N PHE A 108 11.60 -6.82 -18.27
CA PHE A 108 10.53 -6.28 -17.43
C PHE A 108 10.62 -6.86 -16.01
N LYS A 109 10.36 -6.03 -14.99
CA LYS A 109 10.33 -6.44 -13.57
C LYS A 109 9.12 -7.35 -13.33
N THR A 110 9.32 -8.66 -13.31
CA THR A 110 8.25 -9.66 -13.11
C THR A 110 7.95 -9.89 -11.64
N LYS A 111 8.93 -9.66 -10.76
CA LYS A 111 8.77 -9.79 -9.31
C LYS A 111 9.43 -8.63 -8.58
N ASP A 112 8.72 -8.13 -7.59
CA ASP A 112 9.21 -7.13 -6.64
C ASP A 112 8.82 -7.58 -5.22
N LYS A 113 9.83 -7.86 -4.40
CA LYS A 113 9.64 -8.24 -3.01
C LYS A 113 10.36 -7.24 -2.13
N LEU A 114 9.62 -6.70 -1.18
CA LEU A 114 10.10 -5.78 -0.17
C LEU A 114 9.81 -6.33 1.21
N LEU A 115 10.83 -6.34 2.07
CA LEU A 115 10.71 -6.61 3.49
C LEU A 115 11.30 -5.43 4.26
N VAL A 116 10.55 -4.92 5.23
CA VAL A 116 10.96 -3.83 6.12
C VAL A 116 10.82 -4.29 7.56
N ASP A 117 11.88 -4.14 8.36
CA ASP A 117 11.86 -4.27 9.81
C ASP A 117 11.86 -2.85 10.42
N ILE A 118 10.75 -2.46 11.03
CA ILE A 118 10.53 -1.14 11.63
C ILE A 118 10.54 -1.28 13.15
N ASN A 119 11.40 -0.51 13.83
CA ASN A 119 11.40 -0.41 15.29
C ASN A 119 11.24 1.05 15.69
N LEU A 120 10.09 1.39 16.28
CA LEU A 120 9.79 2.76 16.72
C LEU A 120 10.58 3.15 17.99
N MET A 121 10.94 2.18 18.82
CA MET A 121 11.73 2.34 20.04
C MET A 121 12.63 1.12 20.24
N ASP A 122 13.84 1.32 20.76
CA ASP A 122 14.86 0.26 20.94
C ASP A 122 14.40 -0.93 21.81
N LYS A 123 13.39 -0.74 22.66
CA LYS A 123 12.83 -1.75 23.57
C LYS A 123 11.37 -2.12 23.28
N ALA A 124 10.76 -1.55 22.25
CA ALA A 124 9.41 -1.90 21.85
C ALA A 124 9.45 -3.06 20.85
N GLN A 125 8.33 -3.79 20.77
CA GLN A 125 8.15 -4.79 19.72
C GLN A 125 8.07 -4.07 18.36
N GLY A 126 8.97 -4.43 17.44
CA GLY A 126 8.97 -3.91 16.08
C GLY A 126 7.85 -4.46 15.21
N PHE A 127 7.67 -3.85 14.05
CA PHE A 127 6.73 -4.27 13.02
C PHE A 127 7.50 -4.71 11.78
N PHE A 128 7.07 -5.82 11.18
CA PHE A 128 7.56 -6.27 9.89
C PHE A 128 6.53 -5.98 8.81
N GLY A 129 6.95 -5.28 7.76
CA GLY A 129 6.18 -5.13 6.55
C GLY A 129 6.74 -6.07 5.48
N ARG A 130 5.88 -6.89 4.86
CA ARG A 130 6.23 -7.66 3.67
C ARG A 130 5.28 -7.27 2.53
N LYS A 131 5.85 -6.98 1.37
CA LYS A 131 5.13 -6.76 0.12
C LYS A 131 5.75 -7.67 -0.94
N LEU A 132 4.89 -8.37 -1.67
CA LEU A 132 5.25 -9.10 -2.87
C LEU A 132 4.33 -8.63 -3.99
N THR A 133 4.92 -8.23 -5.11
CA THR A 133 4.20 -7.85 -6.33
C THR A 133 4.72 -8.72 -7.46
N THR A 134 3.81 -9.40 -8.12
CA THR A 134 4.11 -10.28 -9.25
C THR A 134 3.30 -9.85 -10.46
N TYR A 135 3.95 -9.80 -11.61
CA TYR A 135 3.34 -9.44 -12.89
C TYR A 135 3.29 -10.68 -13.78
N LYS A 136 2.12 -10.99 -14.33
CA LYS A 136 1.89 -12.07 -15.31
C LYS A 136 1.11 -11.54 -16.51
N ASN A 137 1.20 -12.24 -17.63
CA ASN A 137 0.45 -11.95 -18.87
C ASN A 137 0.66 -10.51 -19.37
N LEU A 138 1.93 -10.09 -19.48
CA LEU A 138 2.30 -8.77 -19.98
C LEU A 138 1.83 -8.62 -21.44
N ASN A 139 1.00 -7.61 -21.70
CA ASN A 139 0.58 -7.23 -23.04
C ASN A 139 1.04 -5.79 -23.32
N ILE A 140 2.03 -5.64 -24.19
CA ILE A 140 2.63 -4.35 -24.56
C ILE A 140 1.93 -3.75 -25.79
N ASP A 141 1.32 -4.58 -26.63
CA ASP A 141 0.65 -4.17 -27.87
C ASP A 141 -0.81 -3.78 -27.60
N ARG A 142 -1.03 -2.75 -26.78
CA ARG A 142 -2.37 -2.21 -26.55
C ARG A 142 -2.59 -0.90 -27.33
N PRO A 143 -3.37 -0.91 -28.43
CA PRO A 143 -3.57 0.26 -29.28
C PRO A 143 -4.33 1.43 -28.60
N ASP A 144 -5.03 1.18 -27.49
CA ASP A 144 -5.92 2.16 -26.82
C ASP A 144 -5.24 3.02 -25.74
N THR A 145 -3.91 3.14 -25.74
CA THR A 145 -3.18 3.87 -24.69
C THR A 145 -3.47 5.37 -24.70
N ALA A 146 -3.74 5.98 -25.86
CA ALA A 146 -3.98 7.42 -25.95
C ALA A 146 -5.22 7.89 -25.17
N HIS A 147 -6.29 7.06 -25.13
CA HIS A 147 -7.48 7.36 -24.34
C HIS A 147 -7.23 7.17 -22.83
N PHE A 148 -6.49 6.12 -22.46
CA PHE A 148 -6.14 5.81 -21.07
C PHE A 148 -5.28 6.91 -20.40
N PHE A 149 -4.38 7.55 -21.16
CA PHE A 149 -3.53 8.64 -20.66
C PHE A 149 -4.16 10.04 -20.81
N SER A 150 -5.41 10.14 -21.30
CA SER A 150 -6.11 11.43 -21.35
C SER A 150 -6.39 11.91 -19.91
N SER A 151 -6.13 13.19 -19.67
CA SER A 151 -5.89 13.81 -18.35
C SER A 151 -7.01 13.73 -17.30
N ASN A 152 -8.15 13.11 -17.62
CA ASN A 152 -9.27 12.94 -16.69
C ASN A 152 -9.23 11.60 -15.92
N GLN A 153 -8.38 10.64 -16.30
CA GLN A 153 -8.29 9.32 -15.63
C GLN A 153 -7.04 9.12 -14.75
N LEU A 154 -6.05 10.02 -14.83
CA LEU A 154 -4.78 9.87 -14.09
C LEU A 154 -4.90 10.01 -12.57
N ASN A 155 -6.02 10.53 -12.07
CA ASN A 155 -6.29 10.67 -10.64
C ASN A 155 -7.14 9.53 -10.06
N GLU A 156 -7.69 8.67 -10.91
CA GLU A 156 -8.31 7.43 -10.46
C GLU A 156 -7.18 6.41 -10.34
N ALA A 157 -6.64 6.25 -9.13
CA ALA A 157 -6.26 4.91 -8.75
C ALA A 157 -7.47 4.05 -9.13
N VAL A 158 -7.32 3.16 -10.12
CA VAL A 158 -8.39 2.24 -10.51
C VAL A 158 -8.62 1.36 -9.30
N ILE A 159 -9.41 1.86 -8.36
CA ILE A 159 -10.13 1.06 -7.39
C ILE A 159 -11.08 0.32 -8.30
N ILE A 160 -10.67 -0.89 -8.66
CA ILE A 160 -11.57 -1.83 -9.30
C ILE A 160 -12.67 -2.02 -8.23
N ASP A 161 -13.79 -1.31 -8.37
CA ASP A 161 -14.98 -1.41 -7.50
C ASP A 161 -15.52 -2.84 -7.45
N THR A 162 -15.03 -3.71 -8.32
CA THR A 162 -15.29 -5.14 -8.39
C THR A 162 -14.21 -6.01 -7.74
N VAL A 163 -13.40 -5.48 -6.82
CA VAL A 163 -12.67 -6.36 -5.89
C VAL A 163 -13.74 -7.09 -5.06
N PRO A 164 -13.90 -8.42 -5.19
CA PRO A 164 -14.89 -9.13 -4.40
C PRO A 164 -14.57 -8.91 -2.93
N ASP A 165 -15.58 -8.50 -2.17
CA ASP A 165 -15.52 -8.45 -0.71
C ASP A 165 -15.00 -9.81 -0.19
N ASN A 166 -13.72 -9.85 0.15
CA ASN A 166 -13.08 -10.84 1.01
C ASN A 166 -13.23 -12.33 0.65
N ASP A 167 -13.65 -12.72 -0.55
CA ASP A 167 -13.70 -14.16 -0.87
C ASP A 167 -12.29 -14.72 -1.08
N LEU A 168 -11.80 -15.41 -0.05
CA LEU A 168 -10.49 -16.06 -0.04
C LEU A 168 -10.35 -17.04 -1.22
N SER A 169 -11.46 -17.67 -1.66
CA SER A 169 -11.46 -18.63 -2.76
C SER A 169 -11.16 -17.97 -4.11
N TYR A 170 -11.75 -16.80 -4.37
CA TYR A 170 -11.46 -16.00 -5.55
C TYR A 170 -9.99 -15.62 -5.58
N TRP A 171 -9.47 -15.05 -4.48
CA TRP A 171 -8.07 -14.65 -4.40
C TRP A 171 -7.11 -15.82 -4.58
N ASN A 172 -7.44 -16.99 -4.03
CA ASN A 172 -6.63 -18.19 -4.20
C ASN A 172 -6.63 -18.71 -5.66
N SER A 173 -7.68 -18.41 -6.44
CA SER A 173 -7.76 -18.80 -7.85
C SER A 173 -6.96 -17.90 -8.79
N VAL A 174 -6.90 -16.59 -8.51
CA VAL A 174 -6.25 -15.59 -9.38
C VAL A 174 -4.82 -15.25 -8.95
N ARG A 175 -4.43 -15.52 -7.69
CA ARG A 175 -3.12 -15.15 -7.16
C ARG A 175 -2.01 -15.93 -7.87
N PRO A 176 -1.01 -15.26 -8.45
CA PRO A 176 0.08 -15.92 -9.18
C PRO A 176 0.94 -16.88 -8.34
N GLU A 177 1.08 -16.59 -7.04
CA GLU A 177 1.89 -17.34 -6.08
C GLU A 177 1.06 -17.60 -4.82
N LYS A 178 1.14 -18.81 -4.26
CA LYS A 178 0.45 -19.13 -3.01
C LYS A 178 1.03 -18.35 -1.83
N LEU A 179 0.19 -18.06 -0.86
CA LEU A 179 0.65 -17.47 0.39
C LEU A 179 1.53 -18.48 1.15
N SER A 180 2.51 -17.96 1.87
CA SER A 180 3.23 -18.75 2.86
C SER A 180 2.33 -19.05 4.06
N GLU A 181 2.61 -20.11 4.80
CA GLU A 181 1.89 -20.48 6.03
C GLU A 181 1.73 -19.29 7.00
N LYS A 182 2.81 -18.49 7.16
CA LYS A 182 2.78 -17.27 7.98
C LYS A 182 1.87 -16.18 7.42
N GLU A 183 1.78 -16.04 6.09
CA GLU A 183 0.84 -15.10 5.47
C GLU A 183 -0.60 -15.53 5.69
N GLU A 184 -0.90 -16.82 5.53
CA GLU A 184 -2.25 -17.37 5.73
C GLU A 184 -2.71 -17.16 7.18
N GLN A 185 -1.84 -17.46 8.16
CA GLN A 185 -2.10 -17.22 9.59
C GLN A 185 -2.37 -15.74 9.91
N ILE A 186 -1.78 -14.80 9.16
CA ILE A 186 -2.05 -13.37 9.35
C ILE A 186 -3.50 -13.04 8.96
N TYR A 187 -4.05 -13.63 7.90
CA TYR A 187 -5.46 -13.44 7.55
C TYR A 187 -6.38 -13.96 8.66
N GLU A 188 -6.13 -15.18 9.14
CA GLU A 188 -6.90 -15.76 10.25
C GLU A 188 -6.85 -14.90 11.51
N MET A 189 -5.66 -14.40 11.86
CA MET A 189 -5.46 -13.51 12.99
C MET A 189 -6.24 -12.19 12.80
N VAL A 190 -6.17 -11.57 11.63
CA VAL A 190 -6.89 -10.32 11.34
C VAL A 190 -8.39 -10.50 11.44
N ASP A 191 -8.93 -11.59 10.89
CA ASP A 191 -10.36 -11.88 10.93
C ASP A 191 -10.82 -12.19 12.36
N SER A 192 -10.00 -12.87 13.16
CA SER A 192 -10.26 -13.08 14.58
C SER A 192 -10.31 -11.74 15.34
N VAL A 193 -9.31 -10.88 15.16
CA VAL A 193 -9.20 -9.58 15.85
C VAL A 193 -10.35 -8.64 15.49
N LYS A 194 -10.77 -8.58 14.21
CA LYS A 194 -11.94 -7.79 13.77
C LYS A 194 -13.25 -8.19 14.45
N ASN A 195 -13.33 -9.43 14.92
CA ASN A 195 -14.51 -9.97 15.61
C ASN A 195 -14.46 -9.79 17.12
N VAL A 196 -13.33 -9.33 17.69
CA VAL A 196 -13.20 -9.07 19.12
C VAL A 196 -14.02 -7.84 19.52
N PRO A 197 -14.90 -7.91 20.54
CA PRO A 197 -15.76 -6.79 20.95
C PRO A 197 -14.99 -5.52 21.28
N ILE A 198 -13.88 -5.61 22.02
CA ILE A 198 -13.09 -4.44 22.40
C ILE A 198 -12.47 -3.74 21.19
N PHE A 199 -12.07 -4.49 20.16
CA PHE A 199 -11.55 -3.92 18.92
C PHE A 199 -12.65 -3.17 18.17
N ARG A 200 -13.83 -3.78 18.03
CA ARG A 200 -15.01 -3.15 17.41
C ARG A 200 -15.41 -1.85 18.13
N THR A 201 -15.51 -1.89 19.46
CA THR A 201 -15.84 -0.69 20.26
C THR A 201 -14.81 0.42 20.06
N PHE A 202 -13.52 0.08 19.99
CA PHE A 202 -12.47 1.07 19.78
C PHE A 202 -12.50 1.67 18.36
N THR A 203 -12.74 0.85 17.34
CA THR A 203 -12.92 1.34 15.96
C THR A 203 -14.16 2.22 15.82
N ASP A 204 -15.27 1.84 16.44
CA ASP A 204 -16.51 2.61 16.44
C ASP A 204 -16.32 3.95 17.12
N LEU A 205 -15.56 3.99 18.23
CA LEU A 205 -15.23 5.22 18.93
C LEU A 205 -14.36 6.15 18.08
N ILE A 206 -13.32 5.62 17.43
CA ILE A 206 -12.49 6.42 16.52
C ILE A 206 -13.33 6.97 15.37
N TYR A 207 -14.17 6.13 14.76
CA TYR A 207 -15.05 6.53 13.67
C TYR A 207 -16.03 7.63 14.12
N LEU A 208 -16.64 7.47 15.29
CA LEU A 208 -17.52 8.46 15.91
C LEU A 208 -16.81 9.78 16.14
N LEU A 209 -15.60 9.76 16.69
CA LEU A 209 -14.84 10.99 16.97
C LEU A 209 -14.36 11.68 15.69
N ALA A 210 -13.90 10.93 14.69
CA ALA A 210 -13.36 11.46 13.45
C ALA A 210 -14.44 11.97 12.49
N TYR A 211 -15.52 11.20 12.30
CA TYR A 211 -16.56 11.49 11.30
C TYR A 211 -17.84 12.04 11.92
N GLY A 212 -18.03 11.89 13.22
CA GLY A 212 -19.21 12.35 13.93
C GLY A 212 -20.37 11.36 13.97
N TYR A 213 -20.23 10.17 13.36
CA TYR A 213 -21.32 9.22 13.20
C TYR A 213 -21.10 7.96 14.03
N TYR A 214 -22.16 7.47 14.65
CA TYR A 214 -22.20 6.14 15.25
C TYR A 214 -22.84 5.16 14.27
N THR A 215 -22.09 4.18 13.78
CA THR A 215 -22.57 3.20 12.81
C THR A 215 -23.16 1.99 13.53
N HIS A 216 -24.38 1.62 13.18
CA HIS A 216 -25.02 0.40 13.65
C HIS A 216 -25.84 -0.23 12.53
N ASN A 217 -25.39 -1.40 12.05
CA ASN A 217 -25.97 -2.11 10.91
C ASN A 217 -26.12 -1.19 9.69
N ASN A 218 -27.34 -1.04 9.19
CA ASN A 218 -27.65 -0.30 7.96
C ASN A 218 -27.75 1.22 8.15
N PHE A 219 -27.55 1.72 9.37
CA PHE A 219 -27.75 3.12 9.73
C PHE A 219 -26.56 3.72 10.47
N GLU A 220 -26.34 5.01 10.23
CA GLU A 220 -25.37 5.83 10.91
C GLU A 220 -26.08 6.99 11.60
N TYR A 221 -25.95 7.07 12.91
CA TYR A 221 -26.59 8.09 13.74
C TYR A 221 -25.64 9.27 13.94
N GLY A 222 -26.13 10.48 13.65
CA GLY A 222 -25.33 11.68 13.79
C GLY A 222 -25.60 12.74 12.71
N PRO A 223 -24.68 13.69 12.53
CA PRO A 223 -23.41 13.80 13.24
C PRO A 223 -23.60 14.32 14.68
N TYR A 224 -22.90 13.76 15.66
CA TYR A 224 -23.06 14.09 17.08
C TYR A 224 -22.81 15.58 17.35
N PHE A 225 -21.86 16.21 16.66
CA PHE A 225 -21.54 17.63 16.79
C PHE A 225 -22.65 18.57 16.30
N LYS A 226 -23.65 18.07 15.56
CA LYS A 226 -24.85 18.83 15.18
C LYS A 226 -26.05 18.54 16.07
N THR A 227 -25.94 17.64 17.05
CA THR A 227 -27.09 17.24 17.89
C THR A 227 -27.57 18.37 18.78
N TYR A 228 -26.65 19.22 19.23
CA TYR A 228 -26.95 20.44 19.95
C TYR A 228 -26.26 21.62 19.28
N SER A 229 -26.99 22.72 19.13
CA SER A 229 -26.45 23.99 18.65
C SER A 229 -27.23 25.13 19.27
N PHE A 230 -26.62 26.31 19.36
CA PHE A 230 -27.28 27.50 19.87
C PHE A 230 -27.19 28.63 18.84
N ASN A 231 -28.29 29.31 18.58
CA ASN A 231 -28.35 30.48 17.71
C ASN A 231 -29.28 31.53 18.34
N PRO A 232 -28.93 32.84 18.36
CA PRO A 232 -29.81 33.90 18.82
C PRO A 232 -31.24 33.91 18.23
N ILE A 233 -31.41 33.38 17.01
CA ILE A 233 -32.72 33.28 16.34
C ILE A 233 -33.54 32.11 16.91
N GLU A 234 -33.00 30.88 16.86
CA GLU A 234 -33.71 29.64 17.21
C GLU A 234 -33.62 29.26 18.70
N GLY A 235 -32.71 29.89 19.46
CA GLY A 235 -32.36 29.51 20.83
C GLY A 235 -31.54 28.22 20.87
N SER A 236 -31.85 27.35 21.83
CA SER A 236 -31.30 26.00 21.91
C SER A 236 -31.94 25.14 20.82
N ARG A 237 -31.11 24.59 19.95
CA ARG A 237 -31.54 23.78 18.81
C ARG A 237 -31.05 22.34 18.99
N PHE A 238 -32.01 21.44 19.14
CA PHE A 238 -31.77 20.01 19.22
C PHE A 238 -32.02 19.38 17.86
N ARG A 239 -31.10 18.56 17.37
CA ARG A 239 -31.22 17.86 16.09
C ARG A 239 -30.95 16.38 16.27
N VAL A 240 -31.83 15.55 15.72
CA VAL A 240 -31.60 14.11 15.55
C VAL A 240 -31.52 13.86 14.05
N GLY A 241 -30.47 13.20 13.61
CA GLY A 241 -30.25 12.90 12.21
C GLY A 241 -29.46 11.63 12.02
N GLY A 242 -29.39 11.20 10.77
CA GLY A 242 -28.64 10.03 10.40
C GLY A 242 -28.61 9.84 8.90
N ARG A 243 -27.89 8.81 8.48
CA ARG A 243 -27.77 8.38 7.10
C ARG A 243 -27.70 6.86 7.02
N THR A 244 -27.91 6.29 5.83
CA THR A 244 -27.68 4.87 5.59
C THR A 244 -26.19 4.57 5.54
N SER A 245 -25.78 3.44 6.09
CA SER A 245 -24.38 2.99 6.06
C SER A 245 -24.05 2.27 4.75
N ASN A 246 -22.78 1.95 4.53
CA ASN A 246 -22.37 1.12 3.40
C ASN A 246 -22.96 -0.30 3.44
N ALA A 247 -23.45 -0.78 4.60
CA ALA A 247 -24.16 -2.05 4.69
C ALA A 247 -25.56 -2.01 4.05
N PHE A 248 -26.15 -0.81 3.92
CA PHE A 248 -27.38 -0.61 3.17
C PHE A 248 -27.10 -0.55 1.66
N SER A 249 -26.15 0.28 1.25
CA SER A 249 -25.70 0.40 -0.13
C SER A 249 -24.38 1.16 -0.20
N THR A 250 -23.47 0.72 -1.05
CA THR A 250 -22.23 1.44 -1.38
C THR A 250 -22.44 2.56 -2.40
N ASN A 251 -23.54 2.53 -3.15
CA ASN A 251 -23.77 3.45 -4.26
C ASN A 251 -24.82 4.51 -3.93
N LEU A 252 -25.74 4.21 -3.01
CA LEU A 252 -26.83 5.10 -2.62
C LEU A 252 -26.84 5.36 -1.12
N MET A 253 -26.65 6.62 -0.73
CA MET A 253 -26.72 7.06 0.65
C MET A 253 -27.94 7.95 0.87
N LEU A 254 -28.92 7.46 1.62
CA LEU A 254 -30.06 8.25 2.07
C LEU A 254 -29.72 8.92 3.39
N TYR A 255 -30.06 10.20 3.55
CA TYR A 255 -29.81 10.93 4.79
C TYR A 255 -30.99 11.81 5.16
N GLY A 256 -31.13 12.03 6.47
CA GLY A 256 -32.24 12.78 7.01
C GLY A 256 -31.93 13.38 8.37
N HIS A 257 -32.64 14.45 8.72
CA HIS A 257 -32.64 14.98 10.07
C HIS A 257 -33.94 15.68 10.41
N LEU A 258 -34.22 15.75 11.70
CA LEU A 258 -35.28 16.51 12.34
C LEU A 258 -34.65 17.35 13.45
N ALA A 259 -35.03 18.62 13.56
CA ALA A 259 -34.52 19.56 14.53
C ALA A 259 -35.65 20.40 15.12
N TYR A 260 -35.48 20.80 16.38
CA TYR A 260 -36.42 21.64 17.12
C TYR A 260 -35.67 22.80 17.78
N GLY A 261 -36.17 24.03 17.60
CA GLY A 261 -35.64 25.23 18.25
C GLY A 261 -36.54 25.68 19.40
N THR A 262 -35.95 26.01 20.54
CA THR A 262 -36.71 26.39 21.75
C THR A 262 -37.29 27.80 21.71
N LYS A 263 -36.73 28.71 20.89
CA LYS A 263 -37.13 30.11 20.87
C LYS A 263 -38.13 30.42 19.75
N ASP A 264 -37.98 29.75 18.61
CA ASP A 264 -38.93 29.84 17.49
C ASP A 264 -40.04 28.78 17.56
N ASN A 265 -39.91 27.77 18.43
CA ASN A 265 -40.87 26.68 18.63
C ASN A 265 -41.23 25.93 17.34
N ASP A 266 -40.28 25.84 16.41
CA ASP A 266 -40.51 25.28 15.08
C ASP A 266 -39.69 24.02 14.82
N PHE A 267 -40.30 23.09 14.08
CA PHE A 267 -39.67 21.85 13.63
C PHE A 267 -39.07 22.04 12.24
N LYS A 268 -37.77 21.77 12.13
CA LYS A 268 -37.02 21.83 10.88
C LYS A 268 -36.60 20.43 10.47
N TYR A 269 -36.82 20.06 9.23
CA TYR A 269 -36.42 18.75 8.71
C TYR A 269 -35.69 18.90 7.38
N GLY A 270 -34.91 17.89 7.03
CA GLY A 270 -34.30 17.77 5.72
C GLY A 270 -34.10 16.31 5.38
N LEU A 271 -34.42 15.95 4.15
CA LEU A 271 -34.20 14.62 3.57
C LEU A 271 -33.40 14.79 2.28
N GLY A 272 -32.51 13.86 2.00
CA GLY A 272 -31.74 13.87 0.77
C GLY A 272 -31.16 12.49 0.45
N ALA A 273 -30.64 12.38 -0.76
CA ALA A 273 -29.92 11.22 -1.23
C ALA A 273 -28.61 11.69 -1.86
N LEU A 274 -27.57 10.87 -1.74
CA LEU A 274 -26.30 11.06 -2.41
C LEU A 274 -26.00 9.77 -3.18
N TYR A 275 -25.72 9.93 -4.47
CA TYR A 275 -25.28 8.86 -5.35
C TYR A 275 -23.76 9.02 -5.55
N MET A 276 -23.00 7.97 -5.22
CA MET A 276 -21.54 7.95 -5.34
C MET A 276 -21.11 7.37 -6.68
#